data_AF-A0A6L3EYZ1-F1
#
_entry.id   AF-A0A6L3EYZ1-F1
#
_cell.length_a   1.000
_cell.length_b   1.000
_cell.length_c   1.000
_cell.angle_alpha   90.00
_cell.angle_beta   90.00
_cell.angle_gamma   90.00
#
_symmetry.space_group_name_H-M   'P 1'
#
loop_
_entity.id
_entity.type
_entity.pdbx_description
1 polymer ?
#
loop_
_entity_poly.entity_id
_entity_poly.type
_entity_poly.pdbx_seq_one_letter_code
_entity_poly.pdbx_strand_id
1 'polypeptide(L)'
;MKNKTVALPYRLLAGALAGLIGGLLFMLTVSILFSFVIHLVISVGLGLIFAAFVGPKLHTGGASLVWGEAYGLIWWLVGYLTFIPLAFGEGLYWQPEQIKALFPFLLGQVIAFGAALGLGYYCFIKIFQRFVPVIHVQESNPDAPKGQDIVAPRVQSLLIGGIGGLLGGWIFLLGIQRAAFFPLVAGLLGSDSLVLGQFLHYVIAVTIGLGFGLLFHRDIRSTGAAIVWGMTYGLSWWMLGPMTLRPLLSGTLPDWSLAAAQATFTPLISHMLYGALVGLFYALATNLWNALFVDSDPLNRTRESAGSRSLRGLLMGQGAGVIGGLLFTIVMVATNSLPRVASLVGGNTAVFGFIVHLIIAIIIGSTYGLFFQNAAYSYGSGLGWGLLYGLLWWFLGPGTLFFILLRQPVDWSLASTISRYPALVGHLLYGMGLGLGFQYFMHRYDTHSKQHGGHLHQHRTAGTPASALWAVTLLIAILLPLLLGTTT
;
A
#
# COMPACT_ATOMS: atom_id res chain seq x y z
N MET A 1 -17.30 15.34 13.50
CA MET A 1 -16.22 16.37 13.60
C MET A 1 -16.54 17.43 12.56
N LYS A 2 -16.79 18.69 12.96
CA LYS A 2 -17.08 19.77 12.00
C LYS A 2 -15.98 19.84 10.95
N ASN A 3 -16.32 19.70 9.68
CA ASN A 3 -15.33 19.73 8.59
C ASN A 3 -14.90 21.18 8.37
N LYS A 4 -13.80 21.54 9.02
CA LYS A 4 -13.18 22.87 8.99
C LYS A 4 -12.48 23.07 7.65
N THR A 5 -13.18 23.63 6.67
CA THR A 5 -12.57 23.94 5.35
C THR A 5 -11.83 25.26 5.41
N VAL A 6 -10.51 25.21 5.16
CA VAL A 6 -9.70 26.43 4.97
C VAL A 6 -10.12 27.09 3.66
N ALA A 7 -10.22 28.42 3.64
CA ALA A 7 -10.54 29.16 2.42
C ALA A 7 -9.55 28.84 1.28
N LEU A 8 -10.05 28.86 0.05
CA LEU A 8 -9.30 28.49 -1.16
C LEU A 8 -7.91 29.17 -1.28
N PRO A 9 -7.73 30.47 -0.97
CA PRO A 9 -6.42 31.12 -1.12
C PRO A 9 -5.31 30.46 -0.29
N TYR A 10 -5.62 30.08 0.96
CA TYR A 10 -4.64 29.42 1.83
C TYR A 10 -4.33 27.99 1.37
N ARG A 11 -5.29 27.31 0.75
CA ARG A 11 -5.05 25.99 0.16
C ARG A 11 -4.10 26.09 -1.02
N LEU A 12 -4.33 27.07 -1.90
CA LEU A 12 -3.43 27.34 -3.02
C LEU A 12 -2.04 27.75 -2.53
N LEU A 13 -1.93 28.61 -1.52
CA LEU A 13 -0.66 28.98 -0.91
C LEU A 13 0.07 27.76 -0.30
N ALA A 14 -0.65 26.90 0.44
CA ALA A 14 -0.08 25.66 0.97
C ALA A 14 0.44 24.75 -0.16
N GLY A 15 -0.31 24.66 -1.26
CA GLY A 15 0.09 23.92 -2.46
C GLY A 15 1.35 24.48 -3.10
N ALA A 16 1.41 25.80 -3.30
CA ALA A 16 2.57 26.48 -3.88
C ALA A 16 3.84 26.29 -3.04
N LEU A 17 3.74 26.48 -1.72
CA LEU A 17 4.86 26.28 -0.79
C LEU A 17 5.32 24.83 -0.74
N ALA A 18 4.39 23.88 -0.69
CA ALA A 18 4.72 22.45 -0.69
C ALA A 18 5.32 22.01 -2.03
N GLY A 19 4.81 22.53 -3.15
CA GLY A 19 5.38 22.32 -4.49
C GLY A 19 6.79 22.89 -4.61
N LEU A 20 7.04 24.09 -4.07
CA LEU A 20 8.37 24.69 -4.04
C LEU A 20 9.37 23.82 -3.27
N ILE A 21 9.00 23.37 -2.06
CA ILE A 21 9.84 22.49 -1.24
C ILE A 21 10.11 21.16 -1.95
N GLY A 22 9.07 20.52 -2.49
CA GLY A 22 9.22 19.28 -3.26
C GLY A 22 10.12 19.46 -4.48
N GLY A 23 10.01 20.59 -5.18
CA GLY A 23 10.84 20.93 -6.33
C GLY A 23 12.32 21.09 -5.96
N LEU A 24 12.61 21.76 -4.83
CA LEU A 24 13.97 21.91 -4.30
C LEU A 24 14.56 20.57 -3.85
N LEU A 25 13.78 19.74 -3.14
CA LEU A 25 14.23 18.39 -2.74
C LEU A 25 14.53 17.51 -3.96
N PHE A 26 13.71 17.62 -5.01
CA PHE A 26 13.95 16.92 -6.27
C PHE A 26 15.28 17.34 -6.90
N MET A 27 15.57 18.63 -6.96
CA MET A 27 16.83 19.16 -7.51
C MET A 27 18.08 18.70 -6.74
N LEU A 28 17.96 18.50 -5.43
CA LEU A 28 19.07 18.03 -4.59
C LEU A 28 19.37 16.53 -4.78
N THR A 29 18.46 15.78 -5.42
CA THR A 29 18.52 14.32 -5.47
C THR A 29 18.60 13.78 -6.90
N VAL A 30 18.09 14.50 -7.90
CA VAL A 30 18.11 14.11 -9.31
C VAL A 30 18.51 15.30 -10.18
N SER A 31 19.35 15.07 -11.18
CA SER A 31 19.68 16.08 -12.19
C SER A 31 18.42 16.57 -12.91
N ILE A 32 18.24 17.88 -12.97
CA ILE A 32 17.07 18.48 -13.64
C ILE A 32 17.24 18.51 -15.16
N LEU A 33 16.15 18.26 -15.89
CA LEU A 33 16.09 18.38 -17.34
C LEU A 33 15.94 19.84 -17.82
N PHE A 34 15.57 20.74 -16.92
CA PHE A 34 15.26 22.13 -17.21
C PHE A 34 16.21 23.08 -16.49
N SER A 35 16.17 24.36 -16.87
CA SER A 35 16.80 25.39 -16.04
C SER A 35 16.18 25.42 -14.65
N PHE A 36 16.97 25.87 -13.67
CA PHE A 36 16.55 25.99 -12.28
C PHE A 36 15.19 26.72 -12.15
N VAL A 37 15.05 27.85 -12.84
CA VAL A 37 13.83 28.68 -12.79
C VAL A 37 12.62 27.93 -13.35
N ILE A 38 12.76 27.27 -14.50
CA ILE A 38 11.64 26.55 -15.14
C ILE A 38 11.16 25.41 -14.25
N HIS A 39 12.07 24.64 -13.66
CA HIS A 39 11.70 23.55 -12.76
C HIS A 39 10.95 24.04 -11.52
N LEU A 40 11.36 25.17 -10.91
CA LEU A 40 10.63 25.75 -9.79
C LEU A 40 9.23 26.22 -10.18
N VAL A 41 9.08 26.86 -11.35
CA VAL A 41 7.78 27.30 -11.87
C VAL A 41 6.86 26.09 -12.09
N ILE A 42 7.36 25.03 -12.73
CA ILE A 42 6.61 23.78 -12.92
C ILE A 42 6.22 23.19 -11.55
N SER A 43 7.15 23.11 -10.61
CA SER A 43 6.92 22.53 -9.28
C SER A 43 5.84 23.29 -8.49
N VAL A 44 5.87 24.63 -8.52
CA VAL A 44 4.83 25.47 -7.92
C VAL A 44 3.49 25.28 -8.64
N GLY A 45 3.48 25.25 -9.97
CA GLY A 45 2.27 25.00 -10.77
C GLY A 45 1.63 23.64 -10.44
N LEU A 46 2.43 22.59 -10.35
CA LEU A 46 2.00 21.26 -9.93
C LEU A 46 1.45 21.26 -8.50
N GLY A 47 2.08 22.01 -7.58
CA GLY A 47 1.59 22.18 -6.21
C GLY A 47 0.23 22.88 -6.14
N LEU A 48 0.00 23.89 -6.99
CA LEU A 48 -1.30 24.56 -7.13
C LEU A 48 -2.39 23.62 -7.66
N ILE A 49 -2.09 22.83 -8.70
CA ILE A 49 -3.00 21.82 -9.25
C ILE A 49 -3.34 20.78 -8.17
N PHE A 50 -2.34 20.26 -7.47
CA PHE A 50 -2.54 19.32 -6.36
C PHE A 50 -3.46 19.91 -5.28
N ALA A 51 -3.20 21.15 -4.85
CA ALA A 51 -4.04 21.82 -3.86
C ALA A 51 -5.48 22.03 -4.33
N ALA A 52 -5.71 22.32 -5.61
CA ALA A 52 -7.03 22.52 -6.18
C ALA A 52 -7.85 21.22 -6.24
N PHE A 53 -7.27 20.16 -6.84
CA PHE A 53 -8.01 18.93 -7.17
C PHE A 53 -7.93 17.83 -6.11
N VAL A 54 -6.79 17.71 -5.44
CA VAL A 54 -6.53 16.66 -4.44
C VAL A 54 -6.70 17.18 -3.03
N GLY A 55 -6.25 18.42 -2.78
CA GLY A 55 -6.31 19.10 -1.50
C GLY A 55 -7.65 19.06 -0.73
N PRO A 56 -8.86 19.07 -1.35
CA PRO A 56 -10.11 18.97 -0.59
C PRO A 56 -10.32 17.60 0.05
N LYS A 57 -9.67 16.55 -0.46
CA LYS A 57 -9.81 15.15 -0.03
C LYS A 57 -8.84 14.79 1.10
N LEU A 58 -7.92 15.69 1.45
CA LEU A 58 -6.82 15.43 2.37
C LEU A 58 -7.19 15.81 3.80
N HIS A 59 -7.44 14.81 4.64
CA HIS A 59 -7.84 15.01 6.03
C HIS A 59 -6.82 14.48 7.05
N THR A 60 -5.87 13.66 6.62
CA THR A 60 -4.91 12.94 7.46
C THR A 60 -3.49 13.03 6.87
N GLY A 61 -2.48 12.79 7.69
CA GLY A 61 -1.09 12.71 7.21
C GLY A 61 -0.89 11.55 6.24
N GLY A 62 -1.42 10.36 6.55
CA GLY A 62 -1.31 9.18 5.70
C GLY A 62 -1.98 9.33 4.33
N ALA A 63 -3.20 9.88 4.29
CA ALA A 63 -3.87 10.21 3.02
C ALA A 63 -3.04 11.19 2.19
N SER A 64 -2.47 12.20 2.83
CA SER A 64 -1.67 13.22 2.13
C SER A 64 -0.38 12.66 1.57
N LEU A 65 0.31 11.79 2.32
CA LEU A 65 1.50 11.07 1.85
C LEU A 65 1.18 10.26 0.57
N VAL A 66 0.18 9.38 0.64
CA VAL A 66 -0.13 8.47 -0.49
C VAL A 66 -0.67 9.22 -1.69
N TRP A 67 -1.48 10.26 -1.50
CA TRP A 67 -1.89 11.12 -2.63
C TRP A 67 -0.72 11.88 -3.23
N GLY A 68 0.23 12.33 -2.41
CA GLY A 68 1.46 12.97 -2.88
C GLY A 68 2.31 12.03 -3.73
N GLU A 69 2.57 10.81 -3.23
CA GLU A 69 3.28 9.75 -3.97
C GLU A 69 2.55 9.39 -5.28
N ALA A 70 1.22 9.22 -5.24
CA ALA A 70 0.40 8.94 -6.42
C ALA A 70 0.51 10.06 -7.46
N TYR A 71 0.48 11.31 -7.00
CA TYR A 71 0.60 12.47 -7.86
C TYR A 71 1.98 12.55 -8.51
N GLY A 72 3.04 12.28 -7.76
CA GLY A 72 4.40 12.17 -8.29
C GLY A 72 4.53 11.08 -9.35
N LEU A 73 3.99 9.89 -9.10
CA LEU A 73 3.96 8.78 -10.05
C LEU A 73 3.20 9.14 -11.34
N ILE A 74 2.03 9.76 -11.22
CA ILE A 74 1.23 10.21 -12.37
C ILE A 74 2.00 11.28 -13.15
N TRP A 75 2.65 12.23 -12.46
CA TRP A 75 3.45 13.25 -13.13
C TRP A 75 4.69 12.67 -13.81
N TRP A 76 5.30 11.61 -13.29
CA TRP A 76 6.35 10.90 -14.00
C TRP A 76 5.83 10.26 -15.30
N LEU A 77 4.69 9.56 -15.26
CA LEU A 77 4.08 8.93 -16.44
C LEU A 77 3.62 9.96 -17.49
N VAL A 78 2.93 11.00 -17.04
CA VAL A 78 2.25 11.97 -17.91
C VAL A 78 3.16 13.15 -18.26
N GLY A 79 3.99 13.60 -17.34
CA GLY A 79 4.99 14.66 -17.56
C GLY A 79 6.22 14.12 -18.28
N TYR A 80 7.02 13.31 -17.59
CA TYR A 80 8.35 12.88 -18.08
C TYR A 80 8.30 11.94 -19.26
N LEU A 81 7.38 10.98 -19.29
CA LEU A 81 7.30 10.03 -20.42
C LEU A 81 6.48 10.53 -21.62
N THR A 82 5.68 11.59 -21.43
CA THR A 82 4.67 12.00 -22.42
C THR A 82 4.77 13.49 -22.77
N PHE A 83 4.37 14.40 -21.87
CA PHE A 83 4.25 15.83 -22.23
C PHE A 83 5.57 16.52 -22.48
N ILE A 84 6.59 16.23 -21.66
CA ILE A 84 7.92 16.84 -21.80
C ILE A 84 8.51 16.49 -23.18
N PRO A 85 8.74 15.21 -23.54
CA PRO A 85 9.34 14.90 -24.82
C PRO A 85 8.50 15.36 -26.02
N LEU A 86 7.16 15.36 -25.91
CA LEU A 86 6.30 15.96 -26.94
C LEU A 86 6.52 17.47 -27.10
N ALA A 87 6.68 18.22 -25.99
CA ALA A 87 6.91 19.66 -26.02
C ALA A 87 8.27 20.03 -26.66
N PHE A 88 9.25 19.12 -26.66
CA PHE A 88 10.55 19.29 -27.32
C PHE A 88 10.63 18.62 -28.70
N GLY A 89 9.54 18.03 -29.20
CA GLY A 89 9.51 17.38 -30.52
C GLY A 89 10.22 16.02 -30.57
N GLU A 90 10.49 15.40 -29.42
CA GLU A 90 11.19 14.11 -29.29
C GLU A 90 10.24 12.90 -29.31
N GLY A 91 8.92 13.14 -29.35
CA GLY A 91 7.90 12.09 -29.39
C GLY A 91 7.50 11.57 -28.00
N LEU A 92 7.14 10.29 -27.92
CA LEU A 92 6.78 9.62 -26.66
C LEU A 92 7.94 8.78 -26.15
N TYR A 93 8.22 8.89 -24.85
CA TYR A 93 9.29 8.12 -24.19
C TYR A 93 8.80 6.79 -23.62
N TRP A 94 8.00 6.07 -24.41
CA TRP A 94 7.35 4.82 -23.98
C TRP A 94 8.15 3.57 -24.37
N GLN A 95 9.33 3.73 -24.98
CA GLN A 95 10.22 2.60 -25.27
C GLN A 95 10.94 2.15 -23.99
N PRO A 96 11.18 0.83 -23.80
CA PRO A 96 11.79 0.29 -22.59
C PRO A 96 13.08 0.99 -22.15
N GLU A 97 13.94 1.36 -23.10
CA GLU A 97 15.23 2.00 -22.87
C GLU A 97 15.07 3.41 -22.29
N GLN A 98 14.09 4.17 -22.81
CA GLN A 98 13.77 5.52 -22.34
C GLN A 98 13.14 5.48 -20.95
N ILE A 99 12.22 4.53 -20.73
CA ILE A 99 11.59 4.34 -19.43
C ILE A 99 12.65 3.97 -18.38
N LYS A 100 13.59 3.07 -18.72
CA LYS A 100 14.73 2.70 -17.86
C LYS A 100 15.65 3.89 -17.58
N ALA A 101 15.95 4.71 -18.59
CA ALA A 101 16.78 5.91 -18.44
C ALA A 101 16.13 6.94 -17.49
N LEU A 102 14.80 7.01 -17.47
CA LEU A 102 14.03 7.90 -16.59
C LEU A 102 13.68 7.29 -15.23
N PHE A 103 14.22 6.13 -14.88
CA PHE A 103 13.98 5.50 -13.58
C PHE A 103 14.39 6.37 -12.36
N PRO A 104 15.54 7.09 -12.35
CA PRO A 104 15.87 7.97 -11.24
C PRO A 104 14.83 9.09 -11.03
N PHE A 105 14.25 9.58 -12.14
CA PHE A 105 13.19 10.58 -12.09
C PHE A 105 11.92 10.02 -11.47
N LEU A 106 11.61 8.72 -11.64
CA LEU A 106 10.46 8.08 -10.98
C LEU A 106 10.59 8.17 -9.46
N LEU A 107 11.73 7.73 -8.92
CA LEU A 107 11.98 7.76 -7.48
C LEU A 107 11.98 9.18 -6.93
N GLY A 108 12.62 10.12 -7.64
CA GLY A 108 12.58 11.53 -7.26
C GLY A 108 11.18 12.11 -7.29
N GLN A 109 10.36 11.75 -8.28
CA GLN A 109 8.98 12.23 -8.34
C GLN A 109 8.10 11.64 -7.25
N VAL A 110 8.26 10.35 -6.91
CA VAL A 110 7.47 9.70 -5.85
C VAL A 110 7.88 10.19 -4.47
N ILE A 111 9.18 10.21 -4.15
CA ILE A 111 9.70 10.51 -2.81
C ILE A 111 10.00 11.99 -2.63
N ALA A 112 10.98 12.54 -3.37
CA ALA A 112 11.43 13.91 -3.13
C ALA A 112 10.35 14.95 -3.46
N PHE A 113 9.63 14.79 -4.56
CA PHE A 113 8.56 15.71 -4.94
C PHE A 113 7.23 15.31 -4.30
N GLY A 114 6.72 14.11 -4.60
CA GLY A 114 5.37 13.65 -4.26
C GLY A 114 5.12 13.56 -2.76
N ALA A 115 5.91 12.78 -2.03
CA ALA A 115 5.76 12.64 -0.58
C ALA A 115 5.94 13.99 0.15
N ALA A 116 6.91 14.81 -0.28
CA ALA A 116 7.12 16.15 0.28
C ALA A 116 5.95 17.10 -0.01
N LEU A 117 5.40 17.09 -1.22
CA LEU A 117 4.22 17.86 -1.61
C LEU A 117 3.03 17.47 -0.74
N GLY A 118 2.76 16.18 -0.60
CA GLY A 118 1.66 15.65 0.21
C GLY A 118 1.76 16.03 1.68
N LEU A 119 2.87 15.65 2.33
CA LEU A 119 3.11 15.93 3.76
C LEU A 119 3.25 17.43 4.03
N GLY A 120 3.95 18.16 3.16
CA GLY A 120 4.12 19.61 3.25
C GLY A 120 2.79 20.34 3.17
N TYR A 121 1.93 19.99 2.21
CA TYR A 121 0.58 20.54 2.11
C TYR A 121 -0.23 20.30 3.40
N TYR A 122 -0.21 19.07 3.92
CA TYR A 122 -0.88 18.75 5.18
C TYR A 122 -0.38 19.61 6.35
N CYS A 123 0.94 19.75 6.49
CA CYS A 123 1.56 20.57 7.54
C CYS A 123 1.19 22.05 7.40
N PHE A 124 1.29 22.64 6.20
CA PHE A 124 0.92 24.03 5.98
C PHE A 124 -0.57 24.30 6.26
N ILE A 125 -1.47 23.40 5.83
CA ILE A 125 -2.89 23.51 6.15
C ILE A 125 -3.11 23.49 7.67
N LYS A 126 -2.43 22.60 8.39
CA LYS A 126 -2.53 22.54 9.86
C LYS A 126 -1.99 23.79 10.54
N ILE A 127 -0.93 24.38 10.00
CA ILE A 127 -0.37 25.65 10.48
C ILE A 127 -1.38 26.79 10.22
N PHE A 128 -1.88 26.95 9.00
CA PHE A 128 -2.85 28.00 8.66
C PHE A 128 -4.15 27.89 9.45
N GLN A 129 -4.61 26.66 9.75
CA GLN A 129 -5.77 26.43 10.63
C GLN A 129 -5.59 26.98 12.06
N ARG A 130 -4.35 27.24 12.51
CA ARG A 130 -4.10 27.88 13.82
C ARG A 130 -4.26 29.41 13.78
N PHE A 131 -4.08 30.02 12.61
CA PHE A 131 -4.02 31.48 12.46
C PHE A 131 -5.24 32.07 11.74
N VAL A 132 -6.02 31.26 11.01
CA VAL A 132 -7.16 31.73 10.23
C VAL A 132 -8.48 31.27 10.87
N PRO A 133 -9.47 32.17 11.06
CA PRO A 133 -10.79 31.78 11.54
C PRO A 133 -11.43 30.80 10.57
N VAL A 134 -11.73 29.60 11.04
CA VAL A 134 -12.26 28.54 10.18
C VAL A 134 -13.77 28.65 10.06
N ILE A 135 -14.28 28.72 8.82
CA ILE A 135 -15.70 28.64 8.51
C ILE A 135 -16.26 27.35 9.11
N HIS A 136 -17.21 27.49 10.03
CA HIS A 136 -17.88 26.36 10.64
C HIS A 136 -18.96 25.86 9.69
N VAL A 137 -18.66 24.79 8.97
CA VAL A 137 -19.72 23.99 8.33
C VAL A 137 -20.35 23.15 9.43
N GLN A 138 -21.60 23.46 9.77
CA GLN A 138 -22.38 22.73 10.75
C GLN A 138 -22.89 21.43 10.13
N GLU A 139 -22.19 20.33 10.39
CA GLU A 139 -22.76 19.00 10.18
C GLU A 139 -23.75 18.70 11.32
N SER A 140 -25.01 18.50 10.96
CA SER A 140 -26.11 18.13 11.84
C SER A 140 -25.99 16.66 12.26
N ASN A 141 -25.31 16.38 13.37
CA ASN A 141 -25.67 15.25 14.24
C ASN A 141 -25.13 15.44 15.67
N PRO A 142 -25.91 16.00 16.61
CA PRO A 142 -25.51 16.16 18.01
C PRO A 142 -25.58 14.86 18.84
N ASP A 143 -26.13 13.76 18.30
CA ASP A 143 -26.56 12.60 19.09
C ASP A 143 -25.62 11.38 19.00
N ALA A 144 -24.38 11.53 18.53
CA ALA A 144 -23.41 10.44 18.59
C ALA A 144 -22.98 10.22 20.05
N PRO A 145 -23.27 9.07 20.68
CA PRO A 145 -22.84 8.81 22.05
C PRO A 145 -21.32 8.89 22.13
N LYS A 146 -20.83 9.81 22.96
CA LYS A 146 -19.41 9.92 23.28
C LYS A 146 -19.08 8.82 24.27
N GLY A 147 -18.82 7.61 23.77
CA GLY A 147 -18.12 6.60 24.55
C GLY A 147 -16.84 7.23 25.13
N GLN A 148 -16.59 7.03 26.41
CA GLN A 148 -15.33 7.48 27.00
C GLN A 148 -14.20 6.64 26.39
N ASP A 149 -13.33 7.29 25.61
CA ASP A 149 -12.11 6.66 25.15
C ASP A 149 -11.25 6.30 26.38
N ILE A 150 -11.08 5.01 26.67
CA ILE A 150 -10.27 4.50 27.79
C ILE A 150 -8.82 5.03 27.72
N VAL A 151 -8.32 5.21 26.49
CA VAL A 151 -7.01 5.81 26.19
C VAL A 151 -7.19 6.78 25.03
N ALA A 152 -6.47 7.91 25.04
CA ALA A 152 -6.50 8.87 23.94
C ALA A 152 -6.18 8.15 22.59
N PRO A 153 -7.02 8.28 21.54
CA PRO A 153 -6.90 7.49 20.31
C PRO A 153 -5.52 7.52 19.64
N ARG A 154 -4.80 8.64 19.78
CA ARG A 154 -3.44 8.78 19.27
C ARG A 154 -2.43 7.91 20.02
N VAL A 155 -2.50 7.86 21.35
CA VAL A 155 -1.61 7.04 22.17
C VAL A 155 -1.84 5.57 21.86
N GLN A 156 -3.11 5.16 21.77
CA GLN A 156 -3.48 3.81 21.37
C GLN A 156 -2.90 3.46 19.98
N SER A 157 -3.06 4.35 18.98
CA SER A 157 -2.52 4.10 17.64
C SER A 157 -1.00 3.97 17.61
N LEU A 158 -0.28 4.73 18.44
CA LEU A 158 1.17 4.63 18.56
C LEU A 158 1.57 3.30 19.20
N LEU A 159 0.95 2.91 20.32
CA LEU A 159 1.23 1.64 20.98
C LEU A 159 0.99 0.45 20.05
N ILE A 160 -0.18 0.41 19.42
CA ILE A 160 -0.53 -0.66 18.47
C ILE A 160 0.44 -0.65 17.27
N GLY A 161 0.78 0.53 16.75
CA GLY A 161 1.77 0.69 15.69
C GLY A 161 3.14 0.15 16.07
N GLY A 162 3.66 0.53 17.25
CA GLY A 162 4.96 0.05 17.77
C GLY A 162 4.99 -1.46 17.96
N ILE A 163 3.92 -2.06 18.51
CA ILE A 163 3.78 -3.51 18.63
C ILE A 163 3.75 -4.18 17.25
N GLY A 164 3.00 -3.61 16.30
CA GLY A 164 2.95 -4.09 14.92
C GLY A 164 4.32 -4.06 14.24
N GLY A 165 5.09 -2.99 14.47
CA GLY A 165 6.48 -2.87 14.04
C GLY A 165 7.38 -3.96 14.61
N LEU A 166 7.30 -4.20 15.93
CA LEU A 166 8.07 -5.24 16.61
C LEU A 166 7.75 -6.65 16.07
N LEU A 167 6.47 -7.00 15.97
CA LEU A 167 6.02 -8.32 15.48
C LEU A 167 6.36 -8.51 14.00
N GLY A 168 6.16 -7.47 13.18
CA GLY A 168 6.58 -7.48 11.78
C GLY A 168 8.08 -7.68 11.65
N GLY A 169 8.88 -6.99 12.46
CA GLY A 169 10.35 -7.04 12.44
C GLY A 169 10.88 -8.40 12.89
N TRP A 170 10.18 -9.08 13.80
CA TRP A 170 10.49 -10.44 14.22
C TRP A 170 10.21 -11.47 13.12
N ILE A 171 9.03 -11.43 12.48
CA ILE A 171 8.69 -12.35 11.38
C ILE A 171 9.59 -12.12 10.17
N PHE A 172 9.90 -10.86 9.88
CA PHE A 172 10.83 -10.47 8.83
C PHE A 172 12.20 -11.18 8.94
N LEU A 173 12.68 -11.39 10.15
CA LEU A 173 13.93 -12.09 10.45
C LEU A 173 13.87 -13.62 10.29
N LEU A 174 12.68 -14.19 10.12
CA LEU A 174 12.53 -15.60 9.74
C LEU A 174 12.87 -15.82 8.26
N GLY A 175 12.74 -14.78 7.42
CA GLY A 175 12.88 -14.88 5.95
C GLY A 175 14.21 -14.40 5.37
N ILE A 176 15.08 -13.73 6.14
CA ILE A 176 16.37 -13.22 5.66
C ILE A 176 17.53 -14.06 6.21
N GLN A 177 18.60 -14.20 5.41
CA GLN A 177 19.87 -14.78 5.87
C GLN A 177 20.45 -13.96 7.04
N ARG A 178 20.18 -14.41 8.27
CA ARG A 178 20.51 -13.72 9.52
C ARG A 178 21.99 -13.36 9.65
N ALA A 179 22.88 -14.11 9.01
CA ALA A 179 24.33 -13.96 9.11
C ALA A 179 24.86 -12.67 8.45
N ALA A 180 24.22 -12.17 7.38
CA ALA A 180 24.71 -10.99 6.64
C ALA A 180 23.95 -9.70 6.97
N PHE A 181 22.72 -9.80 7.50
CA PHE A 181 21.85 -8.65 7.67
C PHE A 181 22.19 -7.79 8.90
N PHE A 182 22.41 -8.40 10.06
CA PHE A 182 22.66 -7.63 11.28
C PHE A 182 23.99 -6.87 11.29
N PRO A 183 25.11 -7.41 10.79
CA PRO A 183 26.33 -6.62 10.62
C PRO A 183 26.12 -5.40 9.71
N LEU A 184 25.34 -5.54 8.63
CA LEU A 184 24.98 -4.41 7.77
C LEU A 184 24.22 -3.31 8.52
N VAL A 185 23.30 -3.68 9.42
CA VAL A 185 22.55 -2.72 10.24
C VAL A 185 23.44 -2.09 11.31
N ALA A 186 24.32 -2.87 11.96
CA ALA A 186 25.29 -2.36 12.92
C ALA A 186 26.28 -1.38 12.27
N GLY A 187 26.62 -1.61 10.99
CA GLY A 187 27.50 -0.77 10.19
C GLY A 187 27.00 0.66 10.03
N LEU A 188 25.70 0.92 10.21
CA LEU A 188 25.14 2.28 10.24
C LEU A 188 25.73 3.14 11.38
N LEU A 189 26.25 2.50 12.44
CA LEU A 189 26.98 3.14 13.53
C LEU A 189 28.47 2.78 13.53
N GLY A 190 29.01 2.28 12.40
CA GLY A 190 30.41 1.89 12.28
C GLY A 190 30.82 0.68 13.12
N SER A 191 29.90 -0.28 13.34
CA SER A 191 30.14 -1.49 14.13
C SER A 191 29.76 -2.76 13.37
N ASP A 192 30.45 -3.87 13.63
CA ASP A 192 30.09 -5.20 13.11
C ASP A 192 29.36 -6.08 14.15
N SER A 193 29.00 -5.50 15.31
CA SER A 193 28.38 -6.24 16.41
C SER A 193 26.99 -6.77 16.05
N LEU A 194 26.86 -8.10 16.08
CA LEU A 194 25.58 -8.78 15.87
C LEU A 194 24.48 -8.28 16.82
N VAL A 195 24.82 -8.10 18.11
CA VAL A 195 23.88 -7.66 19.14
C VAL A 195 23.43 -6.23 18.89
N LEU A 196 24.36 -5.34 18.52
CA LEU A 196 24.02 -3.96 18.19
C LEU A 196 23.13 -3.90 16.95
N GLY A 197 23.45 -4.68 15.91
CA GLY A 197 22.65 -4.79 14.69
C GLY A 197 21.23 -5.30 14.95
N GLN A 198 21.07 -6.30 15.82
CA GLN A 198 19.76 -6.79 16.27
C GLN A 198 18.97 -5.72 17.03
N PHE A 199 19.61 -5.05 17.98
CA PHE A 199 18.98 -3.98 18.76
C PHE A 199 18.50 -2.85 17.85
N LEU A 200 19.38 -2.35 16.96
CA LEU A 200 19.06 -1.29 16.01
C LEU A 200 17.93 -1.71 15.06
N HIS A 201 17.93 -2.94 14.56
CA HIS A 201 16.84 -3.46 13.73
C HIS A 201 15.48 -3.33 14.43
N TYR A 202 15.37 -3.74 15.68
CA TYR A 202 14.10 -3.65 16.42
C TYR A 202 13.73 -2.20 16.75
N VAL A 203 14.69 -1.33 17.05
CA VAL A 203 14.44 0.11 17.25
C VAL A 203 13.89 0.74 15.97
N ILE A 204 14.48 0.43 14.81
CA ILE A 204 13.99 0.86 13.50
C ILE A 204 12.59 0.30 13.24
N ALA A 205 12.37 -0.99 13.48
CA ALA A 205 11.08 -1.63 13.26
C ALA A 205 9.96 -0.98 14.10
N VAL A 206 10.20 -0.74 15.40
CA VAL A 206 9.26 -0.03 16.28
C VAL A 206 9.03 1.40 15.80
N THR A 207 10.07 2.12 15.38
CA THR A 207 9.95 3.49 14.85
C THR A 207 9.08 3.54 13.60
N ILE A 208 9.29 2.60 12.67
CA ILE A 208 8.48 2.47 11.46
C ILE A 208 7.02 2.16 11.83
N GLY A 209 6.79 1.24 12.76
CA GLY A 209 5.46 0.88 13.26
C GLY A 209 4.73 2.04 13.94
N LEU A 210 5.44 2.83 14.77
CA LEU A 210 4.91 4.06 15.37
C LEU A 210 4.48 5.06 14.28
N GLY A 211 5.31 5.23 13.25
CA GLY A 211 4.99 6.05 12.09
C GLY A 211 3.73 5.58 11.36
N PHE A 212 3.56 4.25 11.21
CA PHE A 212 2.36 3.67 10.61
C PHE A 212 1.09 4.02 11.40
N GLY A 213 1.12 3.81 12.73
CA GLY A 213 0.00 4.17 13.61
C GLY A 213 -0.32 5.66 13.56
N LEU A 214 0.71 6.52 13.61
CA LEU A 214 0.56 7.97 13.53
C LEU A 214 -0.09 8.41 12.22
N LEU A 215 0.36 7.88 11.09
CA LEU A 215 -0.05 8.32 9.76
C LEU A 215 -1.43 7.77 9.36
N PHE A 216 -1.72 6.49 9.63
CA PHE A 216 -2.81 5.78 8.98
C PHE A 216 -3.96 5.35 9.90
N HIS A 217 -3.90 5.57 11.23
CA HIS A 217 -4.96 5.15 12.16
C HIS A 217 -6.37 5.63 11.78
N ARG A 218 -6.48 6.76 11.07
CA ARG A 218 -7.76 7.34 10.63
C ARG A 218 -8.23 6.86 9.27
N ASP A 219 -7.32 6.29 8.47
CA ASP A 219 -7.55 5.86 7.09
C ASP A 219 -7.83 4.35 6.99
N ILE A 220 -7.39 3.58 7.99
CA ILE A 220 -7.62 2.15 8.07
C ILE A 220 -9.08 1.87 8.45
N ARG A 221 -9.78 1.10 7.59
CA ARG A 221 -11.20 0.76 7.74
C ARG A 221 -11.49 -0.73 7.81
N SER A 222 -10.53 -1.56 7.41
CA SER A 222 -10.62 -3.01 7.49
C SER A 222 -9.22 -3.60 7.58
N THR A 223 -9.12 -4.87 7.99
CA THR A 223 -7.86 -5.60 8.01
C THR A 223 -7.20 -5.63 6.64
N GLY A 224 -7.98 -5.90 5.59
CA GLY A 224 -7.49 -5.93 4.21
C GLY A 224 -6.92 -4.58 3.77
N ALA A 225 -7.65 -3.49 4.04
CA ALA A 225 -7.13 -2.16 3.77
C ALA A 225 -5.83 -1.89 4.54
N ALA A 226 -5.77 -2.27 5.82
CA ALA A 226 -4.56 -2.07 6.65
C ALA A 226 -3.34 -2.79 6.08
N ILE A 227 -3.51 -4.03 5.59
CA ILE A 227 -2.44 -4.79 4.93
C ILE A 227 -1.91 -4.04 3.71
N VAL A 228 -2.79 -3.52 2.85
CA VAL A 228 -2.37 -2.77 1.64
C VAL A 228 -1.73 -1.42 1.98
N TRP A 229 -2.28 -0.69 2.97
CA TRP A 229 -1.64 0.52 3.51
C TRP A 229 -0.24 0.21 4.00
N GLY A 230 -0.10 -0.88 4.76
CA GLY A 230 1.17 -1.39 5.24
C GLY A 230 2.13 -1.70 4.11
N MET A 231 1.70 -2.46 3.11
CA MET A 231 2.51 -2.83 1.94
C MET A 231 3.02 -1.59 1.18
N THR A 232 2.18 -0.58 1.00
CA THR A 232 2.55 0.68 0.34
C THR A 232 3.53 1.48 1.20
N TYR A 233 3.28 1.54 2.49
CA TYR A 233 4.21 2.16 3.43
C TYR A 233 5.57 1.44 3.45
N GLY A 234 5.57 0.11 3.33
CA GLY A 234 6.77 -0.69 3.14
C GLY A 234 7.52 -0.33 1.85
N LEU A 235 6.79 -0.16 0.73
CA LEU A 235 7.36 0.34 -0.52
C LEU A 235 8.01 1.72 -0.36
N SER A 236 7.36 2.66 0.34
CA SER A 236 7.95 3.97 0.67
C SER A 236 9.22 3.82 1.52
N TRP A 237 9.22 2.90 2.49
CA TRP A 237 10.39 2.62 3.32
C TRP A 237 11.54 1.94 2.59
N TRP A 238 11.28 1.19 1.52
CA TRP A 238 12.37 0.69 0.66
C TRP A 238 13.05 1.85 -0.09
N MET A 239 12.28 2.80 -0.65
CA MET A 239 12.88 3.97 -1.30
C MET A 239 13.59 4.86 -0.28
N LEU A 240 13.00 5.05 0.90
CA LEU A 240 13.56 5.90 1.94
C LEU A 240 14.77 5.26 2.63
N GLY A 241 14.72 3.98 2.98
CA GLY A 241 15.76 3.31 3.76
C GLY A 241 17.01 3.00 2.95
N PRO A 242 17.07 1.87 2.23
CA PRO A 242 18.26 1.45 1.51
C PRO A 242 18.67 2.37 0.35
N MET A 243 17.73 3.05 -0.32
CA MET A 243 18.05 3.90 -1.49
C MET A 243 18.33 5.37 -1.15
N THR A 244 17.92 5.85 0.03
CA THR A 244 18.05 7.28 0.38
C THR A 244 18.82 7.49 1.68
N LEU A 245 18.31 6.99 2.81
CA LEU A 245 18.89 7.20 4.13
C LEU A 245 20.23 6.47 4.28
N ARG A 246 20.37 5.24 3.78
CA ARG A 246 21.63 4.50 3.88
C ARG A 246 22.79 5.23 3.18
N PRO A 247 22.68 5.66 1.91
CA PRO A 247 23.71 6.49 1.27
C PRO A 247 24.03 7.76 2.05
N LEU A 248 23.00 8.50 2.50
CA LEU A 248 23.18 9.75 3.26
C LEU A 248 23.90 9.54 4.59
N LEU A 249 23.52 8.51 5.35
CA LEU A 249 24.19 8.13 6.60
C LEU A 249 25.64 7.67 6.38
N SER A 250 25.95 7.22 5.17
CA SER A 250 27.31 6.83 4.76
C SER A 250 28.09 8.00 4.14
N GLY A 251 27.55 9.23 4.14
CA GLY A 251 28.20 10.42 3.59
C GLY A 251 28.16 10.53 2.06
N THR A 252 27.29 9.79 1.40
CA THR A 252 27.12 9.78 -0.06
C THR A 252 25.74 10.29 -0.47
N LEU A 253 25.60 10.79 -1.70
CA LEU A 253 24.30 11.19 -2.22
C LEU A 253 23.41 9.95 -2.47
N PRO A 254 22.07 10.09 -2.39
CA PRO A 254 21.14 9.01 -2.75
C PRO A 254 21.43 8.46 -4.15
N ASP A 255 21.51 7.13 -4.28
CA ASP A 255 21.64 6.46 -5.57
C ASP A 255 20.29 5.88 -5.97
N TRP A 256 19.59 6.63 -6.82
CA TRP A 256 18.30 6.25 -7.40
C TRP A 256 18.43 5.67 -8.81
N SER A 257 19.64 5.20 -9.18
CA SER A 257 19.85 4.51 -10.44
C SER A 257 19.06 3.20 -10.50
N LEU A 258 18.79 2.77 -11.73
CA LEU A 258 18.18 1.47 -12.00
C LEU A 258 19.03 0.32 -11.42
N ALA A 259 20.35 0.43 -11.55
CA ALA A 259 21.30 -0.55 -11.04
C ALA A 259 21.23 -0.68 -9.50
N ALA A 260 21.14 0.43 -8.78
CA ALA A 260 20.96 0.42 -7.32
C ALA A 260 19.63 -0.19 -6.90
N ALA A 261 18.55 0.09 -7.64
CA ALA A 261 17.25 -0.53 -7.39
C ALA A 261 17.28 -2.04 -7.65
N GLN A 262 17.93 -2.50 -8.73
CA GLN A 262 18.14 -3.92 -9.02
C GLN A 262 18.95 -4.61 -7.90
N ALA A 263 20.03 -3.97 -7.43
CA ALA A 263 20.86 -4.48 -6.35
C ALA A 263 20.10 -4.58 -5.01
N THR A 264 19.07 -3.75 -4.82
CA THR A 264 18.24 -3.73 -3.60
C THR A 264 16.84 -4.31 -3.81
N PHE A 265 16.65 -5.14 -4.84
CA PHE A 265 15.36 -5.75 -5.15
C PHE A 265 14.87 -6.75 -4.08
N THR A 266 15.77 -7.56 -3.52
CA THR A 266 15.41 -8.44 -2.40
C THR A 266 14.90 -7.64 -1.19
N PRO A 267 15.60 -6.56 -0.75
CA PRO A 267 15.06 -5.60 0.20
C PRO A 267 13.69 -5.02 -0.17
N LEU A 268 13.37 -4.78 -1.44
CA LEU A 268 12.04 -4.27 -1.82
C LEU A 268 10.93 -5.23 -1.40
N ILE A 269 10.99 -6.49 -1.86
CA ILE A 269 9.97 -7.50 -1.54
C ILE A 269 9.84 -7.66 -0.02
N SER A 270 11.00 -7.73 0.63
CA SER A 270 11.16 -7.70 2.08
C SER A 270 10.37 -6.56 2.73
N HIS A 271 10.61 -5.29 2.36
CA HIS A 271 9.95 -4.15 3.00
C HIS A 271 8.45 -4.12 2.73
N MET A 272 8.01 -4.53 1.53
CA MET A 272 6.58 -4.62 1.19
C MET A 272 5.87 -5.67 2.06
N LEU A 273 6.47 -6.85 2.24
CA LEU A 273 5.92 -7.89 3.11
C LEU A 273 5.97 -7.49 4.60
N TYR A 274 7.06 -6.86 5.04
CA TYR A 274 7.16 -6.30 6.39
C TYR A 274 6.05 -5.27 6.65
N GLY A 275 5.87 -4.32 5.73
CA GLY A 275 4.80 -3.33 5.82
C GLY A 275 3.43 -3.97 5.87
N ALA A 276 3.17 -4.97 5.01
CA ALA A 276 1.92 -5.75 5.03
C ALA A 276 1.67 -6.41 6.40
N LEU A 277 2.70 -6.94 7.06
CA LEU A 277 2.62 -7.50 8.41
C LEU A 277 2.36 -6.43 9.47
N VAL A 278 3.01 -5.27 9.41
CA VAL A 278 2.71 -4.13 10.30
C VAL A 278 1.25 -3.75 10.19
N GLY A 279 0.73 -3.62 8.97
CA GLY A 279 -0.67 -3.35 8.70
C GLY A 279 -1.63 -4.43 9.24
N LEU A 280 -1.28 -5.70 9.04
CA LEU A 280 -2.03 -6.84 9.58
C LEU A 280 -2.11 -6.78 11.11
N PHE A 281 -0.96 -6.71 11.79
CA PHE A 281 -0.92 -6.71 13.25
C PHE A 281 -1.58 -5.48 13.85
N TYR A 282 -1.42 -4.31 13.20
CA TYR A 282 -2.13 -3.10 13.59
C TYR A 282 -3.65 -3.33 13.56
N ALA A 283 -4.17 -3.90 12.47
CA ALA A 283 -5.60 -4.16 12.34
C ALA A 283 -6.09 -5.24 13.29
N LEU A 284 -5.34 -6.33 13.48
CA LEU A 284 -5.72 -7.40 14.41
C LEU A 284 -5.81 -6.89 15.85
N ALA A 285 -4.81 -6.13 16.31
CA ALA A 285 -4.83 -5.52 17.63
C ALA A 285 -5.97 -4.49 17.79
N THR A 286 -6.22 -3.68 16.76
CA THR A 286 -7.34 -2.73 16.75
C THR A 286 -8.70 -3.45 16.79
N ASN A 287 -8.86 -4.51 16.01
CA ASN A 287 -10.09 -5.30 15.98
C ASN A 287 -10.31 -6.04 17.30
N LEU A 288 -9.24 -6.60 17.90
CA LEU A 288 -9.31 -7.23 19.21
C LEU A 288 -9.72 -6.23 20.29
N TRP A 289 -9.12 -5.04 20.28
CA TRP A 289 -9.50 -3.95 21.17
C TRP A 289 -10.98 -3.60 21.02
N ASN A 290 -11.45 -3.39 19.77
CA ASN A 290 -12.84 -3.06 19.52
C ASN A 290 -13.78 -4.19 19.94
N ALA A 291 -13.42 -5.46 19.67
CA ALA A 291 -14.22 -6.60 20.08
C ALA A 291 -14.38 -6.68 21.61
N LEU A 292 -13.28 -6.50 22.35
CA LEU A 292 -13.26 -6.63 23.80
C LEU A 292 -13.89 -5.43 24.53
N PHE A 293 -13.71 -4.21 24.02
CA PHE A 293 -14.06 -2.99 24.76
C PHE A 293 -15.19 -2.17 24.13
N VAL A 294 -15.48 -2.33 22.84
CA VAL A 294 -16.49 -1.52 22.12
C VAL A 294 -17.71 -2.37 21.75
N ASP A 295 -17.51 -3.46 21.02
CA ASP A 295 -18.61 -4.32 20.55
C ASP A 295 -19.26 -5.11 21.71
N SER A 296 -18.53 -5.29 22.81
CA SER A 296 -19.02 -5.95 24.03
C SER A 296 -19.88 -5.02 24.90
N ASP A 297 -19.86 -3.71 24.66
CA ASP A 297 -20.70 -2.74 25.37
C ASP A 297 -22.15 -2.82 24.86
N PRO A 298 -23.14 -3.14 25.71
CA PRO A 298 -24.56 -3.19 25.33
C PRO A 298 -25.08 -1.91 24.67
N LEU A 299 -24.50 -0.74 25.00
CA LEU A 299 -24.91 0.55 24.46
C LEU A 299 -24.37 0.81 23.04
N ASN A 300 -23.24 0.19 22.68
CA ASN A 300 -22.55 0.41 21.41
C ASN A 300 -22.60 -0.80 20.47
N ARG A 301 -23.25 -1.89 20.89
CA ARG A 301 -23.36 -3.13 20.11
C ARG A 301 -24.08 -2.91 18.78
N THR A 302 -23.45 -3.32 17.68
CA THR A 302 -24.11 -3.36 16.38
C THR A 302 -25.19 -4.44 16.35
N ARG A 303 -26.33 -4.17 15.68
CA ARG A 303 -27.44 -5.15 15.55
C ARG A 303 -27.00 -6.49 14.96
N GLU A 304 -26.11 -6.45 13.97
CA GLU A 304 -25.51 -7.68 13.43
C GLU A 304 -24.31 -8.10 14.31
N SER A 305 -24.30 -9.37 14.71
CA SER A 305 -23.23 -9.92 15.53
C SER A 305 -21.92 -10.08 14.74
N ALA A 306 -20.78 -9.97 15.41
CA ALA A 306 -19.48 -10.19 14.78
C ALA A 306 -19.38 -11.58 14.10
N GLY A 307 -20.00 -12.62 14.69
CA GLY A 307 -20.01 -13.97 14.14
C GLY A 307 -20.78 -14.08 12.82
N SER A 308 -21.99 -13.53 12.75
CA SER A 308 -22.80 -13.57 11.51
C SER A 308 -22.15 -12.76 10.38
N ARG A 309 -21.55 -11.60 10.71
CA ARG A 309 -20.76 -10.82 9.75
C ARG A 309 -19.60 -11.63 9.16
N SER A 310 -18.81 -12.26 10.04
CA SER A 310 -17.66 -13.07 9.63
C SER A 310 -18.09 -14.28 8.80
N LEU A 311 -19.16 -14.97 9.18
CA LEU A 311 -19.68 -16.11 8.42
C LEU A 311 -20.15 -15.68 7.02
N ARG A 312 -20.88 -14.58 6.89
CA ARG A 312 -21.25 -14.02 5.58
C ARG A 312 -20.01 -13.71 4.75
N GLY A 313 -19.06 -12.97 5.33
CA GLY A 313 -17.80 -12.62 4.66
C GLY A 313 -17.07 -13.87 4.16
N LEU A 314 -16.93 -14.90 5.01
CA LEU A 314 -16.35 -16.19 4.64
C LEU A 314 -17.06 -16.82 3.44
N LEU A 315 -18.38 -17.03 3.52
CA LEU A 315 -19.14 -17.74 2.48
C LEU A 315 -19.12 -16.99 1.13
N MET A 316 -19.31 -15.68 1.14
CA MET A 316 -19.21 -14.86 -0.07
C MET A 316 -17.79 -14.85 -0.62
N GLY A 317 -16.79 -14.82 0.27
CA GLY A 317 -15.39 -14.94 -0.06
C GLY A 317 -15.07 -16.27 -0.75
N GLN A 318 -15.61 -17.40 -0.27
CA GLN A 318 -15.45 -18.71 -0.89
C GLN A 318 -16.01 -18.75 -2.31
N GLY A 319 -17.26 -18.30 -2.49
CA GLY A 319 -17.89 -18.25 -3.81
C GLY A 319 -17.11 -17.36 -4.78
N ALA A 320 -16.64 -16.21 -4.31
CA ALA A 320 -15.82 -15.31 -5.11
C ALA A 320 -14.42 -15.88 -5.39
N GLY A 321 -13.86 -16.64 -4.45
CA GLY A 321 -12.62 -17.39 -4.60
C GLY A 321 -12.70 -18.44 -5.70
N VAL A 322 -13.83 -19.13 -5.85
CA VAL A 322 -14.07 -20.03 -6.98
C VAL A 322 -14.03 -19.27 -8.31
N ILE A 323 -14.73 -18.13 -8.40
CA ILE A 323 -14.75 -17.28 -9.61
C ILE A 323 -13.32 -16.85 -9.98
N GLY A 324 -12.58 -16.28 -9.03
CA GLY A 324 -11.18 -15.90 -9.25
C GLY A 324 -10.29 -17.09 -9.60
N GLY A 325 -10.48 -18.23 -8.93
CA GLY A 325 -9.71 -19.46 -9.12
C GLY A 325 -9.86 -20.03 -10.54
N LEU A 326 -11.07 -20.00 -11.08
CA LEU A 326 -11.35 -20.40 -12.46
C LEU A 326 -10.67 -19.48 -13.47
N LEU A 327 -10.71 -18.15 -13.25
CA LEU A 327 -9.99 -17.20 -14.11
C LEU A 327 -8.47 -17.44 -14.08
N PHE A 328 -7.90 -17.70 -12.90
CA PHE A 328 -6.47 -18.02 -12.78
C PHE A 328 -6.13 -19.36 -13.47
N THR A 329 -7.04 -20.32 -13.49
CA THR A 329 -6.80 -21.60 -14.17
C THR A 329 -6.49 -21.41 -15.66
N ILE A 330 -7.09 -20.41 -16.33
CA ILE A 330 -6.78 -20.07 -17.73
C ILE A 330 -5.28 -19.81 -17.90
N VAL A 331 -4.69 -19.00 -17.02
CA VAL A 331 -3.26 -18.69 -17.07
C VAL A 331 -2.42 -19.92 -16.73
N MET A 332 -2.79 -20.69 -15.71
CA MET A 332 -2.01 -21.86 -15.31
C MET A 332 -2.00 -22.97 -16.35
N VAL A 333 -3.09 -23.13 -17.12
CA VAL A 333 -3.11 -24.05 -18.27
C VAL A 333 -2.15 -23.55 -19.35
N ALA A 334 -2.20 -22.26 -19.67
CA ALA A 334 -1.30 -21.66 -20.66
C ALA A 334 0.19 -21.74 -20.25
N THR A 335 0.49 -21.66 -18.95
CA THR A 335 1.86 -21.72 -18.41
C THR A 335 2.26 -23.10 -17.89
N ASN A 336 1.46 -24.15 -18.15
CA ASN A 336 1.65 -25.51 -17.65
C ASN A 336 2.01 -25.59 -16.14
N SER A 337 1.37 -24.75 -15.32
CA SER A 337 1.72 -24.59 -13.91
C SER A 337 0.94 -25.52 -12.97
N LEU A 338 -0.14 -26.17 -13.46
CA LEU A 338 -0.98 -27.06 -12.66
C LEU A 338 -0.21 -28.24 -12.02
N PRO A 339 0.66 -28.99 -12.73
CA PRO A 339 1.46 -30.05 -12.10
C PRO A 339 2.34 -29.56 -10.95
N ARG A 340 2.84 -28.31 -11.03
CA ARG A 340 3.63 -27.69 -9.96
C ARG A 340 2.79 -27.33 -8.74
N VAL A 341 1.50 -27.01 -8.92
CA VAL A 341 0.58 -26.85 -7.80
C VAL A 341 0.27 -28.21 -7.15
N ALA A 342 0.12 -29.26 -7.96
CA ALA A 342 -0.12 -30.62 -7.48
C ALA A 342 1.00 -31.12 -6.56
N SER A 343 2.24 -30.73 -6.83
CA SER A 343 3.40 -31.17 -6.04
C SER A 343 3.41 -30.65 -4.60
N LEU A 344 2.64 -29.59 -4.28
CA LEU A 344 2.47 -29.10 -2.90
C LEU A 344 1.92 -30.17 -1.95
N VAL A 345 1.19 -31.15 -2.49
CA VAL A 345 0.58 -32.25 -1.74
C VAL A 345 1.06 -33.62 -2.27
N GLY A 346 2.20 -33.65 -2.95
CA GLY A 346 2.83 -34.87 -3.45
C GLY A 346 2.25 -35.45 -4.75
N GLY A 347 1.35 -34.73 -5.44
CA GLY A 347 0.84 -35.15 -6.74
C GLY A 347 1.64 -34.60 -7.93
N ASN A 348 1.31 -35.04 -9.14
CA ASN A 348 2.04 -34.65 -10.37
C ASN A 348 1.15 -34.45 -11.61
N THR A 349 -0.17 -34.59 -11.51
CA THR A 349 -1.08 -34.44 -12.66
C THR A 349 -1.73 -33.06 -12.70
N ALA A 350 -2.04 -32.57 -13.89
CA ALA A 350 -2.72 -31.29 -14.07
C ALA A 350 -4.12 -31.26 -13.40
N VAL A 351 -4.87 -32.36 -13.49
CA VAL A 351 -6.20 -32.49 -12.87
C VAL A 351 -6.10 -32.36 -11.35
N PHE A 352 -5.14 -33.05 -10.73
CA PHE A 352 -4.94 -32.94 -9.29
C PHE A 352 -4.48 -31.54 -8.88
N GLY A 353 -3.59 -30.94 -9.67
CA GLY A 353 -3.19 -29.54 -9.51
C GLY A 353 -4.34 -28.54 -9.57
N PHE A 354 -5.31 -28.78 -10.45
CA PHE A 354 -6.52 -27.96 -10.57
C PHE A 354 -7.40 -28.05 -9.31
N ILE A 355 -7.60 -29.25 -8.77
CA ILE A 355 -8.37 -29.45 -7.53
C ILE A 355 -7.69 -28.74 -6.36
N VAL A 356 -6.39 -28.93 -6.19
CA VAL A 356 -5.59 -28.28 -5.14
C VAL A 356 -5.66 -26.76 -5.28
N HIS A 357 -5.54 -26.25 -6.51
CA HIS A 357 -5.69 -24.83 -6.80
C HIS A 357 -7.06 -24.29 -6.39
N LEU A 358 -8.17 -24.97 -6.71
CA LEU A 358 -9.50 -24.49 -6.31
C LEU A 358 -9.68 -24.50 -4.79
N ILE A 359 -9.13 -25.49 -4.09
CA ILE A 359 -9.14 -25.51 -2.61
C ILE A 359 -8.39 -24.30 -2.07
N ILE A 360 -7.19 -24.01 -2.60
CA ILE A 360 -6.40 -22.83 -2.23
C ILE A 360 -7.19 -21.55 -2.54
N ALA A 361 -7.80 -21.44 -3.72
CA ALA A 361 -8.60 -20.30 -4.13
C ALA A 361 -9.81 -20.05 -3.20
N ILE A 362 -10.48 -21.10 -2.72
CA ILE A 362 -11.57 -21.01 -1.74
C ILE A 362 -11.07 -20.50 -0.38
N ILE A 363 -9.94 -21.02 0.10
CA ILE A 363 -9.32 -20.58 1.36
C ILE A 363 -8.88 -19.12 1.27
N ILE A 364 -8.22 -18.75 0.18
CA ILE A 364 -7.79 -17.37 -0.07
C ILE A 364 -9.02 -16.46 -0.21
N GLY A 365 -10.03 -16.86 -0.96
CA GLY A 365 -11.28 -16.11 -1.11
C GLY A 365 -11.98 -15.87 0.22
N SER A 366 -12.02 -16.88 1.09
CA SER A 366 -12.54 -16.78 2.46
C SER A 366 -11.87 -15.64 3.23
N THR A 367 -10.54 -15.56 3.16
CA THR A 367 -9.78 -14.50 3.83
C THR A 367 -10.00 -13.11 3.22
N TYR A 368 -10.20 -13.00 1.90
CA TYR A 368 -10.62 -11.74 1.28
C TYR A 368 -11.96 -11.26 1.83
N GLY A 369 -12.96 -12.13 1.91
CA GLY A 369 -14.27 -11.77 2.43
C GLY A 369 -14.23 -11.32 3.89
N LEU A 370 -13.40 -11.95 4.72
CA LEU A 370 -13.14 -11.48 6.09
C LEU A 370 -12.45 -10.13 6.14
N PHE A 371 -11.43 -9.94 5.30
CA PHE A 371 -10.53 -8.78 5.39
C PHE A 371 -11.06 -7.53 4.69
N PHE A 372 -11.86 -7.67 3.64
CA PHE A 372 -12.25 -6.58 2.75
C PHE A 372 -13.75 -6.29 2.73
N GLN A 373 -14.60 -7.01 3.48
CA GLN A 373 -16.06 -6.76 3.51
C GLN A 373 -16.46 -5.30 3.79
N ASN A 374 -15.66 -4.57 4.59
CA ASN A 374 -15.94 -3.16 4.92
C ASN A 374 -15.25 -2.16 3.95
N ALA A 375 -14.35 -2.64 3.10
CA ALA A 375 -13.54 -1.82 2.20
C ALA A 375 -14.00 -1.93 0.73
N ALA A 376 -14.56 -3.08 0.34
CA ALA A 376 -15.18 -3.31 -0.95
C ALA A 376 -16.68 -2.95 -0.85
N TYR A 377 -17.03 -1.76 -1.31
CA TYR A 377 -18.36 -1.16 -1.16
C TYR A 377 -19.06 -0.82 -2.48
N SER A 378 -18.33 -0.93 -3.57
CA SER A 378 -18.76 -0.72 -4.94
C SER A 378 -17.93 -1.64 -5.81
N TYR A 379 -18.40 -1.95 -7.01
CA TYR A 379 -17.63 -2.72 -7.99
C TYR A 379 -16.23 -2.13 -8.25
N GLY A 380 -16.11 -0.80 -8.34
CA GLY A 380 -14.81 -0.14 -8.50
C GLY A 380 -13.86 -0.39 -7.32
N SER A 381 -14.35 -0.28 -6.09
CA SER A 381 -13.55 -0.61 -4.90
C SER A 381 -13.26 -2.10 -4.76
N GLY A 382 -14.22 -2.97 -5.09
CA GLY A 382 -14.02 -4.41 -5.09
C GLY A 382 -12.95 -4.81 -6.09
N LEU A 383 -12.96 -4.23 -7.29
CA LEU A 383 -11.92 -4.40 -8.29
C LEU A 383 -10.56 -3.92 -7.77
N GLY A 384 -10.47 -2.70 -7.23
CA GLY A 384 -9.23 -2.12 -6.74
C GLY A 384 -8.59 -2.95 -5.62
N TRP A 385 -9.37 -3.30 -4.59
CA TRP A 385 -8.90 -4.16 -3.50
C TRP A 385 -8.61 -5.58 -3.95
N GLY A 386 -9.42 -6.13 -4.87
CA GLY A 386 -9.21 -7.44 -5.46
C GLY A 386 -7.86 -7.53 -6.18
N LEU A 387 -7.55 -6.57 -7.06
CA LEU A 387 -6.27 -6.51 -7.77
C LEU A 387 -5.07 -6.43 -6.82
N LEU A 388 -5.15 -5.58 -5.80
CA LEU A 388 -4.10 -5.46 -4.78
C LEU A 388 -3.92 -6.74 -3.97
N TYR A 389 -5.03 -7.41 -3.67
CA TYR A 389 -5.00 -8.68 -2.96
C TYR A 389 -4.40 -9.79 -3.84
N GLY A 390 -4.71 -9.80 -5.14
CA GLY A 390 -4.03 -10.63 -6.13
C GLY A 390 -2.52 -10.38 -6.13
N LEU A 391 -2.10 -9.11 -6.23
CA LEU A 391 -0.69 -8.72 -6.17
C LEU A 391 -0.01 -9.19 -4.86
N LEU A 392 -0.66 -9.02 -3.72
CA LEU A 392 -0.18 -9.53 -2.44
C LEU A 392 0.04 -11.05 -2.49
N TRP A 393 -0.92 -11.79 -3.05
CA TRP A 393 -0.80 -13.24 -3.20
C TRP A 393 0.24 -13.67 -4.23
N TRP A 394 0.60 -12.83 -5.19
CA TRP A 394 1.73 -13.12 -6.07
C TRP A 394 3.06 -13.10 -5.29
N PHE A 395 3.25 -12.13 -4.39
CA PHE A 395 4.42 -12.12 -3.49
C PHE A 395 4.37 -13.25 -2.44
N LEU A 396 3.19 -13.54 -1.88
CA LEU A 396 3.05 -14.57 -0.86
C LEU A 396 3.08 -15.98 -1.42
N GLY A 397 2.28 -16.29 -2.44
CA GLY A 397 2.10 -17.64 -2.99
C GLY A 397 3.37 -18.18 -3.67
N PRO A 398 3.59 -17.89 -4.95
CA PRO A 398 4.78 -18.36 -5.66
C PRO A 398 6.07 -17.65 -5.19
N GLY A 399 5.96 -16.44 -4.64
CA GLY A 399 7.08 -15.66 -4.12
C GLY A 399 7.73 -16.22 -2.86
N THR A 400 6.93 -16.82 -1.97
CA THR A 400 7.36 -17.13 -0.59
C THR A 400 6.87 -18.51 -0.12
N LEU A 401 5.56 -18.74 -0.08
CA LEU A 401 4.92 -19.92 0.48
C LEU A 401 5.21 -21.18 -0.33
N PHE A 402 5.28 -21.10 -1.66
CA PHE A 402 5.66 -22.25 -2.48
C PHE A 402 7.05 -22.79 -2.12
N PHE A 403 8.02 -21.90 -1.89
CA PHE A 403 9.35 -22.29 -1.47
C PHE A 403 9.30 -22.97 -0.10
N ILE A 404 8.61 -22.36 0.87
CA ILE A 404 8.45 -22.91 2.22
C ILE A 404 7.78 -24.29 2.20
N LEU A 405 6.65 -24.43 1.49
CA LEU A 405 5.86 -25.66 1.41
C LEU A 405 6.62 -26.78 0.68
N LEU A 406 7.42 -26.43 -0.33
CA LEU A 406 8.30 -27.36 -1.03
C LEU A 406 9.66 -27.56 -0.33
N ARG A 407 9.85 -26.96 0.85
CA ARG A 407 11.10 -27.02 1.65
C ARG A 407 12.34 -26.53 0.87
N GLN A 408 12.15 -25.53 0.01
CA GLN A 408 13.20 -24.85 -0.73
C GLN A 408 13.56 -23.52 -0.05
N PRO A 409 14.81 -23.04 -0.18
CA PRO A 409 15.19 -21.71 0.30
C PRO A 409 14.37 -20.63 -0.39
N VAL A 410 13.75 -19.73 0.38
CA VAL A 410 12.99 -18.60 -0.19
C VAL A 410 13.92 -17.75 -1.06
N ASP A 411 13.49 -17.51 -2.30
CA ASP A 411 14.24 -16.73 -3.27
C ASP A 411 13.42 -15.52 -3.74
N TRP A 412 13.83 -14.35 -3.25
CA TRP A 412 13.28 -13.05 -3.62
C TRP A 412 14.19 -12.28 -4.59
N SER A 413 15.16 -12.96 -5.22
CA SER A 413 16.01 -12.34 -6.23
C SER A 413 15.18 -11.82 -7.41
N LEU A 414 15.76 -10.83 -8.09
CA LEU A 414 15.17 -10.23 -9.29
C LEU A 414 14.98 -11.28 -10.39
N ALA A 415 15.99 -12.12 -10.64
CA ALA A 415 15.93 -13.19 -11.64
C ALA A 415 14.79 -14.19 -11.35
N SER A 416 14.67 -14.63 -10.09
CA SER A 416 13.59 -15.52 -9.67
C SER A 416 12.21 -14.87 -9.82
N THR A 417 12.11 -13.57 -9.55
CA THR A 417 10.86 -12.83 -9.69
C THR A 417 10.46 -12.63 -11.15
N ILE A 418 11.42 -12.33 -12.04
CA ILE A 418 11.19 -12.27 -13.50
C ILE A 418 10.69 -13.62 -14.02
N SER A 419 11.30 -14.73 -13.60
CA SER A 419 10.87 -16.07 -14.03
C SER A 419 9.43 -16.42 -13.63
N ARG A 420 8.89 -15.75 -12.59
CA ARG A 420 7.53 -15.93 -12.07
C ARG A 420 6.58 -14.82 -12.52
N TYR A 421 7.03 -13.90 -13.37
CA TYR A 421 6.22 -12.79 -13.86
C TYR A 421 4.92 -13.24 -14.57
N PRO A 422 4.90 -14.32 -15.39
CA PRO A 422 3.65 -14.79 -15.98
C PRO A 422 2.56 -15.13 -14.94
N ALA A 423 2.94 -15.58 -13.74
CA ALA A 423 2.00 -15.88 -12.67
C ALA A 423 1.36 -14.60 -12.08
N LEU A 424 1.95 -13.42 -12.25
CA LEU A 424 1.36 -12.15 -11.82
C LEU A 424 0.02 -11.92 -12.52
N VAL A 425 -0.04 -12.16 -13.84
CA VAL A 425 -1.28 -12.02 -14.62
C VAL A 425 -2.38 -12.89 -14.04
N GLY A 426 -2.05 -14.15 -13.72
CA GLY A 426 -2.99 -15.08 -13.10
C GLY A 426 -3.49 -14.60 -11.74
N HIS A 427 -2.62 -14.05 -10.89
CA HIS A 427 -3.00 -13.49 -9.60
C HIS A 427 -3.82 -12.21 -9.71
N LEU A 428 -3.53 -11.34 -10.69
CA LEU A 428 -4.34 -10.14 -10.95
C LEU A 428 -5.73 -10.52 -11.46
N LEU A 429 -5.85 -11.50 -12.35
CA LEU A 429 -7.13 -12.04 -12.80
C LEU A 429 -7.91 -12.71 -11.65
N TYR A 430 -7.21 -13.49 -10.81
CA TYR A 430 -7.78 -14.03 -9.58
C TYR A 430 -8.36 -12.92 -8.71
N GLY A 431 -7.56 -11.90 -8.41
CA GLY A 431 -7.94 -10.75 -7.61
C GLY A 431 -9.12 -9.97 -8.19
N MET A 432 -9.11 -9.73 -9.50
CA MET A 432 -10.21 -9.09 -10.23
C MET A 432 -11.51 -9.88 -10.09
N GLY A 433 -11.50 -11.18 -10.40
CA GLY A 433 -12.68 -12.05 -10.30
C GLY A 433 -13.19 -12.18 -8.87
N LEU A 434 -12.27 -12.31 -7.90
CA LEU A 434 -12.59 -12.34 -6.48
C LEU A 434 -13.25 -11.03 -6.01
N GLY A 435 -12.68 -9.89 -6.36
CA GLY A 435 -13.18 -8.59 -5.95
C GLY A 435 -14.57 -8.29 -6.51
N LEU A 436 -14.76 -8.52 -7.82
CA LEU A 436 -16.04 -8.32 -8.50
C LEU A 436 -17.09 -9.34 -8.06
N GLY A 437 -16.72 -10.62 -7.95
CA GLY A 437 -17.60 -11.70 -7.49
C GLY A 437 -18.08 -11.46 -6.06
N PHE A 438 -17.19 -11.04 -5.16
CA PHE A 438 -17.55 -10.71 -3.78
C PHE A 438 -18.56 -9.54 -3.73
N GLN A 439 -18.35 -8.50 -4.53
CA GLN A 439 -19.29 -7.37 -4.62
C GLN A 439 -20.65 -7.78 -5.20
N TYR A 440 -20.65 -8.66 -6.19
CA TYR A 440 -21.89 -9.22 -6.73
C TYR A 440 -22.69 -9.95 -5.64
N PHE A 441 -22.05 -10.83 -4.85
CA PHE A 441 -22.72 -11.54 -3.76
C PHE A 441 -23.20 -10.61 -2.64
N MET A 442 -22.39 -9.62 -2.24
CA MET A 442 -22.80 -8.61 -1.25
C MET A 442 -24.02 -7.81 -1.74
N HIS A 443 -24.01 -7.36 -3.00
CA HIS A 443 -25.14 -6.62 -3.56
C HIS A 443 -26.42 -7.47 -3.61
N ARG A 444 -26.31 -8.75 -3.97
CA ARG A 444 -27.42 -9.71 -3.96
C ARG A 444 -27.98 -9.92 -2.55
N TYR A 445 -27.12 -10.00 -1.55
CA TYR A 445 -27.53 -10.13 -0.15
C TYR A 445 -28.22 -8.87 0.37
N ASP A 446 -27.67 -7.69 0.10
CA ASP A 446 -28.24 -6.42 0.55
C ASP A 446 -29.61 -6.15 -0.08
N THR A 447 -29.77 -6.47 -1.36
CA THR A 447 -31.07 -6.38 -2.05
C THR A 447 -32.10 -7.33 -1.44
N HIS A 448 -31.71 -8.57 -1.14
CA HIS A 448 -32.59 -9.53 -0.48
C HIS A 448 -32.95 -9.10 0.96
N SER A 449 -31.97 -8.62 1.73
CA SER A 449 -32.16 -8.11 3.10
C SER A 449 -33.17 -6.96 3.12
N LYS A 450 -32.99 -5.96 2.23
CA LYS A 450 -33.93 -4.84 2.04
C LYS A 450 -35.37 -5.28 1.79
N GLN A 451 -35.56 -6.27 0.92
CA GLN A 451 -36.90 -6.75 0.56
C GLN A 451 -37.64 -7.39 1.75
N HIS A 452 -36.92 -7.94 2.72
CA HIS A 452 -37.49 -8.61 3.90
C HIS A 452 -37.50 -7.71 5.15
N GLY A 453 -37.47 -6.38 4.97
CA GLY A 453 -37.46 -5.42 6.07
C GLY A 453 -36.14 -5.41 6.87
N GLY A 454 -35.10 -6.07 6.36
CA GLY A 454 -33.76 -6.02 6.91
C GLY A 454 -33.09 -4.67 6.66
N HIS A 455 -32.13 -4.31 7.51
CA HIS A 455 -31.35 -3.10 7.32
C HIS A 455 -30.21 -3.32 6.33
N LEU A 456 -29.87 -2.26 5.61
CA LEU A 456 -28.69 -2.20 4.77
C LEU A 456 -27.41 -2.27 5.58
N HIS A 457 -26.41 -2.92 4.99
CA HIS A 457 -25.02 -2.69 5.37
C HIS A 457 -24.68 -1.22 5.17
N GLN A 458 -24.34 -0.53 6.26
CA GLN A 458 -23.85 0.85 6.18
C GLN A 458 -22.44 0.85 5.57
N HIS A 459 -22.37 1.04 4.26
CA HIS A 459 -21.13 1.37 3.58
C HIS A 459 -20.72 2.82 3.93
N ARG A 460 -19.65 3.00 4.70
CA ARG A 460 -19.06 4.33 4.95
C ARG A 460 -18.21 4.76 3.75
N THR A 461 -18.80 5.39 2.74
CA THR A 461 -18.13 5.52 1.44
C THR A 461 -18.43 6.81 0.68
N ALA A 462 -17.54 7.79 0.84
CA ALA A 462 -17.10 8.72 -0.19
C ALA A 462 -15.83 9.43 0.32
N GLY A 463 -14.83 9.64 -0.54
CA GLY A 463 -13.66 10.49 -0.23
C GLY A 463 -12.45 9.83 0.43
N THR A 464 -12.34 8.49 0.47
CA THR A 464 -11.13 7.83 0.99
C THR A 464 -9.94 7.94 0.01
N PRO A 465 -8.69 8.01 0.48
CA PRO A 465 -7.49 7.96 -0.36
C PRO A 465 -7.20 6.58 -1.01
N ALA A 466 -8.14 5.63 -0.94
CA ALA A 466 -7.98 4.28 -1.46
C ALA A 466 -7.62 4.23 -2.94
N SER A 467 -8.21 5.08 -3.79
CA SER A 467 -7.86 5.09 -5.22
C SER A 467 -6.39 5.48 -5.48
N ALA A 468 -5.84 6.40 -4.68
CA ALA A 468 -4.43 6.78 -4.76
C ALA A 468 -3.54 5.63 -4.30
N LEU A 469 -3.94 4.95 -3.22
CA LEU A 469 -3.27 3.74 -2.74
C LEU A 469 -3.23 2.68 -3.86
N TRP A 470 -4.37 2.37 -4.48
CA TRP A 470 -4.45 1.38 -5.57
C TRP A 470 -3.52 1.76 -6.71
N ALA A 471 -3.52 3.03 -7.13
CA ALA A 471 -2.68 3.51 -8.22
C ALA A 471 -1.19 3.35 -7.88
N VAL A 472 -0.73 3.82 -6.72
CA VAL A 472 0.68 3.74 -6.32
C VAL A 472 1.13 2.29 -6.24
N THR A 473 0.43 1.46 -5.46
CA THR A 473 0.88 0.10 -5.21
C THR A 473 0.83 -0.77 -6.47
N LEU A 474 -0.27 -0.72 -7.24
CA LEU A 474 -0.41 -1.56 -8.44
C LEU A 474 0.54 -1.11 -9.53
N LEU A 475 0.55 0.18 -9.86
CA LEU A 475 1.34 0.67 -10.98
C LEU A 475 2.83 0.48 -10.71
N ILE A 476 3.30 0.81 -9.51
CA ILE A 476 4.71 0.57 -9.17
C ILE A 476 5.00 -0.92 -9.17
N ALA A 477 4.22 -1.76 -8.48
CA ALA A 477 4.55 -3.18 -8.38
C ALA A 477 4.50 -3.93 -9.72
N ILE A 478 3.62 -3.52 -10.65
CA ILE A 478 3.54 -4.11 -11.99
C ILE A 478 4.71 -3.65 -12.86
N LEU A 479 5.05 -2.36 -12.81
CA LEU A 479 6.13 -1.80 -13.62
C LEU A 479 7.49 -2.24 -13.10
N LEU A 480 7.67 -2.40 -11.80
CA LEU A 480 9.00 -2.51 -11.21
C LEU A 480 9.78 -3.76 -11.69
N PRO A 481 9.21 -4.96 -11.82
CA PRO A 481 9.91 -6.08 -12.47
C PRO A 481 10.25 -5.84 -13.94
N LEU A 482 9.44 -5.07 -14.68
CA LEU A 482 9.70 -4.70 -16.08
C LEU A 482 10.82 -3.66 -16.18
N LEU A 483 10.78 -2.65 -15.30
CA LEU A 483 11.78 -1.59 -15.20
C LEU A 483 13.14 -2.17 -14.82
N LEU A 484 13.14 -2.99 -13.77
CA LEU A 484 14.36 -3.58 -13.21
C LEU A 484 14.81 -4.83 -13.95
N GLY A 485 14.01 -5.42 -14.84
CA GLY A 485 14.42 -6.57 -15.62
C GLY A 485 15.40 -6.22 -16.74
N THR A 486 16.44 -7.03 -16.92
CA THR A 486 17.27 -6.96 -18.12
C THR A 486 16.43 -7.42 -19.32
N THR A 487 16.25 -6.55 -20.31
CA THR A 487 16.09 -7.02 -21.68
C THR A 487 17.47 -7.57 -22.05
N THR A 488 17.54 -8.87 -22.24
CA THR A 488 18.73 -9.57 -22.74
C THR A 488 19.31 -8.89 -23.96
#